data_AF-A0A1R0GZK0-F1
#
_entry.id   AF-A0A1R0GZK0-F1
#
_cell.length_a   1.000
_cell.length_b   1.000
_cell.length_c   1.000
_cell.angle_alpha   90.00
_cell.angle_beta   90.00
_cell.angle_gamma   90.00
#
_symmetry.space_group_name_H-M   'P 1'
#
loop_
_entity.id
_entity.type
_entity.pdbx_description
1 polymer ?
#
loop_
_entity_poly.entity_id
_entity_poly.type
_entity_poly.pdbx_seq_one_letter_code
_entity_poly.pdbx_strand_id
1 'polypeptide(L)'
;MMNAVLSAGPGAPEIHVYNVHFECFTGISGRLGMMHDLVSYVNSSIPQTGADIADANGGVDTRHLLVFGDMNTLAHSIARLSPLFCTDWYRITSLFVTEPEFWYKYLFPTMSSWTDPFDPAADYTISNHLGFMRAKVDWTFVNQFHIKKYWMLNNDFSASDHKLLALDLDIPSQKSSLDTTDANSNATRAKSYIESRIKTIDASIRNRKIKEKKNLNYLNYNQIIKRKKTSTI
;
A
#
# COMPACT_ATOMS: atom_id res chain seq x y z
N MET A 1 -12.14 -1.27 17.58
CA MET A 1 -11.47 0.04 17.36
C MET A 1 -11.31 0.70 18.71
N MET A 2 -10.14 1.23 19.00
CA MET A 2 -9.92 2.11 20.16
C MET A 2 -9.63 3.52 19.64
N ASN A 3 -10.09 4.56 20.34
CA ASN A 3 -9.80 5.94 20.01
C ASN A 3 -9.37 6.72 21.25
N ALA A 4 -8.53 7.74 21.04
CA ALA A 4 -8.08 8.66 22.07
C ALA A 4 -7.95 10.07 21.50
N VAL A 5 -8.09 11.08 22.35
CA VAL A 5 -7.74 12.46 22.04
C VAL A 5 -6.57 12.85 22.91
N LEU A 6 -5.47 13.29 22.29
CA LEU A 6 -4.25 13.70 22.96
C LEU A 6 -4.12 15.23 22.92
N SER A 7 -3.70 15.82 24.02
CA SER A 7 -3.28 17.23 24.09
C SER A 7 -1.76 17.29 24.18
N ALA A 8 -1.13 17.95 23.21
CA ALA A 8 0.33 18.16 23.20
C ALA A 8 0.77 19.30 24.15
N GLY A 9 -0.17 19.97 24.82
CA GLY A 9 0.07 21.06 25.75
C GLY A 9 -0.92 22.22 25.58
N PRO A 10 -0.87 23.23 26.46
CA PRO A 10 -1.73 24.40 26.36
C PRO A 10 -1.57 25.12 25.02
N GLY A 11 -2.68 25.31 24.29
CA GLY A 11 -2.71 26.02 23.00
C GLY A 11 -2.27 25.19 21.80
N ALA A 12 -1.88 23.93 21.98
CA ALA A 12 -1.64 23.00 20.86
C ALA A 12 -2.97 22.45 20.32
N PRO A 13 -3.04 22.09 19.03
CA PRO A 13 -4.23 21.43 18.48
C PRO A 13 -4.45 20.07 19.15
N GLU A 14 -5.71 19.65 19.23
CA GLU A 14 -6.06 18.30 19.65
C GLU A 14 -5.63 17.28 18.59
N ILE A 15 -5.08 16.16 19.04
CA ILE A 15 -4.65 15.07 18.18
C ILE A 15 -5.60 13.90 18.39
N HIS A 16 -6.30 13.50 17.34
CA HIS A 16 -7.20 12.35 17.37
C HIS A 16 -6.46 11.11 16.92
N VAL A 17 -6.45 10.09 17.77
CA VAL A 17 -5.73 8.83 17.54
C VAL A 17 -6.73 7.69 17.48
N TYR A 18 -6.62 6.87 16.44
CA TYR A 18 -7.41 5.67 16.24
C TYR A 18 -6.48 4.47 16.10
N ASN A 19 -6.80 3.39 16.81
CA ASN A 19 -6.16 2.10 16.66
C ASN A 19 -7.18 1.07 16.15
N VAL A 20 -6.86 0.43 15.03
CA VAL A 20 -7.73 -0.53 14.36
C VAL A 20 -7.07 -1.89 14.23
N HIS A 21 -7.91 -2.92 14.25
CA HIS A 21 -7.52 -4.27 13.89
C HIS A 21 -8.62 -4.82 12.99
N PHE A 22 -8.33 -5.01 11.70
CA PHE A 22 -9.33 -5.49 10.74
C PHE A 22 -9.43 -7.00 10.74
N GLU A 23 -10.58 -7.50 10.30
CA GLU A 23 -10.80 -8.93 10.14
C GLU A 23 -9.88 -9.47 9.03
N CYS A 24 -9.14 -10.53 9.35
CA CYS A 24 -8.23 -11.17 8.41
C CYS A 24 -8.97 -12.10 7.43
N PHE A 25 -10.14 -12.60 7.83
CA PHE A 25 -10.93 -13.61 7.12
C PHE A 25 -12.08 -13.07 6.25
N THR A 26 -11.92 -11.91 5.59
CA THR A 26 -13.02 -11.22 4.89
C THR A 26 -12.71 -10.78 3.43
N GLY A 27 -11.59 -11.21 2.87
CA GLY A 27 -11.16 -10.81 1.52
C GLY A 27 -10.83 -9.32 1.41
N ILE A 28 -10.53 -8.86 0.19
CA ILE A 28 -10.24 -7.44 -0.07
C ILE A 28 -11.53 -6.61 0.09
N SER A 29 -12.65 -7.09 -0.44
CA SER A 29 -13.92 -6.36 -0.38
C SER A 29 -14.36 -6.10 1.07
N GLY A 30 -14.25 -7.10 1.94
CA GLY A 30 -14.64 -6.96 3.33
C GLY A 30 -13.79 -5.94 4.07
N ARG A 31 -12.46 -5.95 3.87
CA ARG A 31 -11.59 -4.95 4.50
C ARG A 31 -11.74 -3.55 3.92
N LEU A 32 -12.08 -3.42 2.63
CA LEU A 32 -12.47 -2.13 2.06
C LEU A 32 -13.76 -1.60 2.69
N GLY A 33 -14.72 -2.48 3.00
CA GLY A 33 -15.90 -2.13 3.80
C GLY A 33 -15.53 -1.61 5.20
N MET A 34 -14.65 -2.32 5.90
CA MET A 34 -14.15 -1.88 7.22
C MET A 34 -13.40 -0.55 7.16
N MET A 35 -12.62 -0.32 6.09
CA MET A 35 -11.97 0.96 5.84
C MET A 35 -12.98 2.08 5.59
N HIS A 36 -14.00 1.82 4.77
CA HIS A 36 -15.08 2.77 4.53
C HIS A 36 -15.80 3.16 5.83
N ASP A 37 -16.12 2.17 6.67
CA ASP A 37 -16.77 2.40 7.96
C ASP A 37 -15.86 3.20 8.91
N LEU A 38 -14.56 2.91 8.93
CA LEU A 38 -13.56 3.67 9.68
C LEU A 38 -13.52 5.14 9.23
N VAL A 39 -13.38 5.39 7.92
CA VAL A 39 -13.33 6.76 7.37
C VAL A 39 -14.64 7.50 7.68
N SER A 40 -15.79 6.85 7.53
CA SER A 40 -17.11 7.41 7.86
C SER A 40 -17.24 7.75 9.35
N TYR A 41 -16.71 6.89 10.22
CA TYR A 41 -16.71 7.10 11.66
C TYR A 41 -15.79 8.27 12.05
N VAL A 42 -14.56 8.32 11.53
CA VAL A 42 -13.61 9.43 11.79
C VAL A 42 -14.19 10.76 11.30
N ASN A 43 -14.87 10.77 10.16
CA ASN A 43 -15.49 11.97 9.61
C ASN A 43 -16.73 12.45 10.36
N SER A 44 -17.46 11.55 11.02
CA SER A 44 -18.62 11.91 11.85
C SER A 44 -18.27 12.23 13.31
N SER A 45 -17.17 11.70 13.83
CA SER A 45 -16.79 11.81 15.24
C SER A 45 -16.08 13.11 15.61
N ILE A 46 -15.63 13.89 14.63
CA ILE A 46 -14.92 15.16 14.87
C ILE A 46 -15.82 16.27 14.35
N PRO A 47 -16.32 17.19 15.22
CA PRO A 47 -17.14 18.29 14.81
C PRO A 47 -16.42 19.10 13.71
N GLN A 48 -17.03 19.17 12.53
CA GLN A 48 -16.54 20.03 11.47
C GLN A 48 -16.73 21.47 11.92
N THR A 49 -15.66 22.15 12.33
CA THR A 49 -15.74 23.60 12.51
C THR A 49 -15.75 24.23 11.12
N GLY A 50 -16.38 25.39 10.93
CA GLY A 50 -16.64 25.97 9.60
C GLY A 50 -15.41 26.27 8.72
N ALA A 51 -14.19 26.03 9.21
CA ALA A 51 -12.94 26.09 8.45
C ALA A 51 -12.47 24.71 7.90
N ASP A 52 -13.09 23.60 8.34
CA ASP A 52 -12.65 22.21 8.12
C ASP A 52 -13.39 21.52 6.97
N ILE A 53 -14.05 22.29 6.10
CA ILE A 53 -14.80 21.75 4.96
C ILE A 53 -13.82 21.21 3.92
N ALA A 54 -13.40 19.95 4.07
CA ALA A 54 -13.01 19.12 2.93
C ALA A 54 -14.30 18.63 2.25
N ASP A 55 -14.95 19.51 1.49
CA ASP A 55 -16.00 19.07 0.57
C ASP A 55 -15.38 18.47 -0.69
N ALA A 56 -16.22 17.81 -1.49
CA ALA A 56 -15.86 17.28 -2.80
C ALA A 56 -15.35 18.35 -3.81
N ASN A 57 -15.21 19.62 -3.39
CA ASN A 57 -14.72 20.75 -4.17
C ASN A 57 -13.36 21.28 -3.72
N GLY A 58 -12.62 20.57 -2.85
CA GLY A 58 -11.18 20.80 -2.66
C GLY A 58 -10.78 21.64 -1.46
N GLY A 59 -11.52 21.60 -0.35
CA GLY A 59 -11.02 22.14 0.92
C GLY A 59 -10.03 21.20 1.64
N VAL A 60 -9.29 21.77 2.59
CA VAL A 60 -8.16 21.12 3.28
C VAL A 60 -8.63 20.58 4.63
N ASP A 61 -8.42 19.28 4.88
CA ASP A 61 -8.65 18.67 6.21
C ASP A 61 -7.56 19.14 7.18
N THR A 62 -7.91 20.04 8.09
CA THR A 62 -7.03 20.69 9.08
C THR A 62 -6.82 19.86 10.36
N ARG A 63 -7.48 18.68 10.46
CA ARG A 63 -7.47 17.88 11.68
C ARG A 63 -6.17 17.10 11.82
N HIS A 64 -5.59 17.15 13.01
CA HIS A 64 -4.42 16.34 13.37
C HIS A 64 -4.90 14.92 13.69
N LEU A 65 -4.84 14.03 12.69
CA LEU A 65 -5.37 12.67 12.77
C LEU A 65 -4.25 11.66 12.66
N LEU A 66 -4.32 10.65 13.52
CA LEU A 66 -3.46 9.48 13.49
C LEU A 66 -4.31 8.23 13.48
N VAL A 67 -4.13 7.36 12.49
CA VAL A 67 -4.82 6.07 12.38
C VAL A 67 -3.78 4.98 12.20
N PHE A 68 -3.66 4.13 13.21
CA PHE A 68 -2.68 3.06 13.28
C PHE A 68 -3.35 1.68 13.37
N GLY A 69 -2.61 0.66 13.00
CA GLY A 69 -2.89 -0.72 13.43
C GLY A 69 -2.80 -1.74 12.32
N ASP A 70 -3.19 -2.97 12.67
CA ASP A 70 -3.17 -4.12 11.77
C ASP A 70 -4.45 -4.17 10.94
N MET A 71 -4.34 -3.83 9.67
CA MET A 71 -5.47 -3.85 8.74
C MET A 71 -5.56 -5.15 7.96
N ASN A 72 -4.70 -6.13 8.26
CA ASN A 72 -4.76 -7.48 7.73
C ASN A 72 -4.84 -7.57 6.20
N THR A 73 -4.14 -6.68 5.49
CA THR A 73 -4.06 -6.64 4.02
C THR A 73 -3.28 -7.85 3.45
N LEU A 74 -3.90 -9.03 3.55
CA LEU A 74 -3.32 -10.36 3.37
C LEU A 74 -3.88 -11.16 2.18
N ALA A 75 -4.90 -10.68 1.47
CA ALA A 75 -5.57 -11.38 0.37
C ALA A 75 -4.75 -11.38 -0.95
N HIS A 76 -3.49 -11.74 -0.86
CA HIS A 76 -2.59 -12.00 -1.99
C HIS A 76 -1.84 -13.31 -1.81
N SER A 77 -0.89 -13.60 -2.70
CA SER A 77 -0.11 -14.85 -2.69
C SER A 77 -1.01 -16.09 -2.60
N ILE A 78 -0.69 -17.07 -1.75
CA ILE A 78 -1.52 -18.28 -1.57
C ILE A 78 -2.82 -18.00 -0.82
N ALA A 79 -2.88 -16.96 0.02
CA ALA A 79 -4.07 -16.64 0.81
C ALA A 79 -5.27 -16.31 -0.09
N ARG A 80 -5.03 -15.68 -1.24
CA ARG A 80 -6.05 -15.41 -2.26
C ARG A 80 -6.72 -16.67 -2.82
N LEU A 81 -6.09 -17.83 -2.69
CA LEU A 81 -6.68 -19.10 -3.14
C LEU A 81 -7.64 -19.70 -2.10
N SER A 82 -7.73 -19.11 -0.91
CA SER A 82 -8.64 -19.56 0.14
C SER A 82 -10.09 -19.53 -0.36
N PRO A 83 -10.77 -20.69 -0.46
CA PRO A 83 -12.16 -20.75 -0.88
C PRO A 83 -13.14 -20.30 0.21
N LEU A 84 -12.65 -20.01 1.43
CA LEU A 84 -13.45 -19.59 2.56
C LEU A 84 -13.35 -18.08 2.81
N PHE A 85 -12.16 -17.50 2.62
CA PHE A 85 -11.88 -16.14 3.09
C PHE A 85 -11.65 -15.14 1.96
N CYS A 86 -11.17 -15.58 0.80
CA CYS A 86 -10.88 -14.71 -0.34
C CYS A 86 -11.82 -15.05 -1.49
N THR A 87 -13.14 -14.99 -1.27
CA THR A 87 -14.16 -15.40 -2.25
C THR A 87 -14.67 -14.25 -3.11
N ASP A 88 -14.23 -13.02 -2.84
CA ASP A 88 -14.62 -11.85 -3.60
C ASP A 88 -14.02 -11.81 -5.02
N TRP A 89 -14.52 -10.87 -5.82
CA TRP A 89 -14.07 -10.70 -7.21
C TRP A 89 -12.59 -10.32 -7.31
N TYR A 90 -12.01 -9.74 -6.25
CA TYR A 90 -10.61 -9.35 -6.20
C TYR A 90 -9.66 -10.54 -6.14
N ARG A 91 -10.11 -11.73 -5.73
CA ARG A 91 -9.37 -12.99 -5.93
C ARG A 91 -8.86 -13.16 -7.36
N ILE A 92 -9.60 -12.67 -8.35
CA ILE A 92 -9.18 -12.77 -9.76
C ILE A 92 -8.59 -11.43 -10.21
N THR A 93 -9.25 -10.31 -9.91
CA THR A 93 -8.87 -9.01 -10.48
C THR A 93 -7.63 -8.38 -9.84
N SER A 94 -7.18 -8.82 -8.65
CA SER A 94 -5.89 -8.40 -8.06
C SER A 94 -4.72 -9.34 -8.40
N LEU A 95 -4.84 -10.19 -9.44
CA LEU A 95 -3.73 -11.04 -9.87
C LEU A 95 -2.47 -10.20 -10.13
N PHE A 96 -1.32 -10.67 -9.62
CA PHE A 96 -0.01 -10.01 -9.73
C PHE A 96 0.15 -8.70 -8.94
N VAL A 97 -0.80 -8.38 -8.07
CA VAL A 97 -0.76 -7.22 -7.18
C VAL A 97 -0.98 -7.73 -5.76
N THR A 98 -0.15 -7.31 -4.81
CA THR A 98 -0.42 -7.58 -3.39
C THR A 98 -1.61 -6.74 -2.91
N GLU A 99 -2.33 -7.17 -1.87
CA GLU A 99 -3.43 -6.35 -1.37
C GLU A 99 -2.98 -4.94 -0.92
N PRO A 100 -1.83 -4.76 -0.26
CA PRO A 100 -1.32 -3.43 0.09
C PRO A 100 -1.08 -2.54 -1.13
N GLU A 101 -0.52 -3.09 -2.21
CA GLU A 101 -0.36 -2.37 -3.47
C GLU A 101 -1.71 -2.02 -4.10
N PHE A 102 -2.69 -2.91 -3.98
CA PHE A 102 -4.05 -2.66 -4.45
C PHE A 102 -4.67 -1.46 -3.73
N TRP A 103 -4.56 -1.42 -2.40
CA TRP A 103 -5.02 -0.29 -1.59
C TRP A 103 -4.32 1.00 -1.98
N TYR A 104 -2.99 0.98 -2.06
CA TYR A 104 -2.21 2.15 -2.44
C TYR A 104 -2.60 2.71 -3.81
N LYS A 105 -2.93 1.84 -4.77
CA LYS A 105 -3.29 2.23 -6.13
C LYS A 105 -4.71 2.76 -6.27
N TYR A 106 -5.67 2.19 -5.53
CA TYR A 106 -7.10 2.43 -5.78
C TYR A 106 -7.81 3.18 -4.65
N LEU A 107 -7.38 3.01 -3.41
CA LEU A 107 -7.99 3.63 -2.24
C LEU A 107 -7.29 4.94 -1.88
N PHE A 108 -5.96 4.98 -1.84
CA PHE A 108 -5.25 6.14 -1.31
C PHE A 108 -5.41 7.43 -2.14
N PRO A 109 -5.53 7.39 -3.49
CA PRO A 109 -5.82 8.60 -4.25
C PRO A 109 -7.14 9.28 -3.86
N THR A 110 -8.09 8.55 -3.26
CA THR A 110 -9.36 9.11 -2.78
C THR A 110 -9.29 9.59 -1.33
N MET A 111 -8.19 9.34 -0.62
CA MET A 111 -7.94 9.72 0.78
C MET A 111 -6.83 10.77 0.85
N SER A 112 -6.93 11.82 0.03
CA SER A 112 -5.82 12.74 -0.32
C SER A 112 -5.12 13.42 0.87
N SER A 113 -5.74 13.46 2.05
CA SER A 113 -5.16 14.04 3.27
C SER A 113 -4.36 13.04 4.12
N TRP A 114 -4.56 11.73 3.95
CA TRP A 114 -3.92 10.71 4.77
C TRP A 114 -2.65 10.20 4.11
N THR A 115 -1.57 10.09 4.88
CA THR A 115 -0.25 9.65 4.39
C THR A 115 0.29 8.50 5.22
N ASP A 116 0.86 7.50 4.56
CA ASP A 116 1.68 6.43 5.18
C ASP A 116 3.08 6.50 4.56
N PRO A 117 4.17 6.58 5.35
CA PRO A 117 5.50 6.78 4.79
C PRO A 117 6.16 5.51 4.24
N PHE A 118 5.59 4.33 4.54
CA PHE A 118 6.14 3.02 4.20
C PHE A 118 5.72 2.54 2.82
N ASP A 119 6.59 1.81 2.14
CA ASP A 119 6.33 1.25 0.82
C ASP A 119 5.40 0.02 0.92
N PRO A 120 4.24 0.02 0.25
CA PRO A 120 3.27 -1.07 0.35
C PRO A 120 3.79 -2.42 -0.18
N ALA A 121 4.77 -2.42 -1.07
CA ALA A 121 5.35 -3.61 -1.68
C ALA A 121 6.66 -4.05 -1.01
N ALA A 122 7.51 -3.09 -0.60
CA ALA A 122 8.84 -3.38 -0.06
C ALA A 122 8.85 -3.52 1.47
N ASP A 123 8.04 -2.73 2.19
CA ASP A 123 8.05 -2.67 3.65
C ASP A 123 7.03 -3.64 4.26
N TYR A 124 7.32 -4.94 4.12
CA TYR A 124 6.49 -5.98 4.75
C TYR A 124 6.61 -5.94 6.27
N THR A 125 5.47 -6.05 6.93
CA THR A 125 5.34 -5.98 8.38
C THR A 125 5.01 -7.31 9.01
N ILE A 126 4.53 -8.29 8.24
CA ILE A 126 4.35 -9.67 8.70
C ILE A 126 5.14 -10.65 7.83
N SER A 127 5.67 -11.71 8.45
CA SER A 127 6.28 -12.84 7.76
C SER A 127 5.96 -14.13 8.50
N ASN A 128 5.40 -15.12 7.81
CA ASN A 128 5.22 -16.44 8.43
C ASN A 128 6.53 -17.25 8.45
N HIS A 129 6.58 -18.27 9.32
CA HIS A 129 7.66 -19.25 9.29
C HIS A 129 7.68 -19.95 7.92
N LEU A 130 8.87 -20.06 7.32
CA LEU A 130 9.15 -20.56 5.96
C LEU A 130 8.92 -19.55 4.80
N GLY A 131 8.44 -18.33 5.05
CA GLY A 131 8.43 -17.25 4.06
C GLY A 131 7.39 -17.38 2.94
N PHE A 132 6.40 -18.25 3.10
CA PHE A 132 5.30 -18.43 2.13
C PHE A 132 4.30 -17.26 2.13
N MET A 133 4.31 -16.45 3.19
CA MET A 133 3.49 -15.26 3.30
C MET A 133 4.35 -14.13 3.85
N ARG A 134 4.50 -13.07 3.04
CA ARG A 134 5.03 -11.77 3.41
C ARG A 134 4.09 -10.70 2.90
N ALA A 135 3.80 -9.74 3.76
CA ALA A 135 2.86 -8.67 3.47
C ALA A 135 3.14 -7.45 4.34
N LYS A 136 2.81 -6.26 3.85
CA LYS A 136 2.49 -5.13 4.72
C LYS A 136 1.06 -5.33 5.19
N VAL A 137 0.85 -5.41 6.50
CA VAL A 137 -0.49 -5.51 7.09
C VAL A 137 -0.74 -4.41 8.11
N ASP A 138 0.33 -3.83 8.64
CA ASP A 138 0.29 -2.71 9.57
C ASP A 138 0.43 -1.38 8.81
N TRP A 139 -0.38 -0.41 9.19
CA TRP A 139 -0.46 0.90 8.55
C TRP A 139 -0.38 2.04 9.57
N THR A 140 0.15 3.18 9.12
CA THR A 140 0.41 4.35 9.95
C THR A 140 -0.07 5.63 9.27
N PHE A 141 -1.38 5.73 9.05
CA PHE A 141 -1.94 6.90 8.41
C PHE A 141 -1.86 8.12 9.31
N VAL A 142 -1.28 9.19 8.78
CA VAL A 142 -1.18 10.49 9.44
C VAL A 142 -1.80 11.57 8.56
N ASN A 143 -2.47 12.55 9.19
CA ASN A 143 -2.98 13.75 8.54
C ASN A 143 -2.54 15.00 9.31
N GLN A 144 -2.12 16.04 8.59
CA GLN A 144 -1.61 17.30 9.15
C GLN A 144 -0.40 17.14 10.08
N PHE A 145 0.51 16.23 9.74
CA PHE A 145 1.81 16.08 10.40
C PHE A 145 2.96 16.13 9.39
N HIS A 146 4.05 16.78 9.77
CA HIS A 146 5.33 16.61 9.08
C HIS A 146 6.00 15.33 9.59
N ILE A 147 6.20 14.35 8.71
CA ILE A 147 6.92 13.11 9.04
C ILE A 147 8.42 13.41 9.01
N LYS A 148 9.05 13.57 10.18
CA LYS A 148 10.50 13.80 10.28
C LYS A 148 11.29 12.55 9.95
N LYS A 149 10.89 11.43 10.56
CA LYS A 149 11.56 10.14 10.46
C LYS A 149 10.53 9.02 10.62
N TYR A 150 10.83 7.89 10.03
CA TYR A 150 10.09 6.66 10.20
C TYR A 150 11.06 5.48 10.12
N TRP A 151 10.77 4.42 10.87
CA TRP A 151 11.60 3.22 10.87
C TRP A 151 10.80 1.98 11.26
N MET A 152 11.35 0.81 10.93
CA MET A 152 10.82 -0.48 11.32
C MET A 152 11.76 -1.17 12.30
N LEU A 153 11.20 -1.76 13.35
CA LEU A 153 11.91 -2.58 14.33
C LEU A 153 11.44 -4.04 14.23
N ASN A 154 12.11 -4.94 14.96
CA ASN A 154 11.87 -6.39 14.91
C ASN A 154 12.09 -7.02 13.51
N ASN A 155 13.22 -6.69 12.87
CA ASN A 155 13.52 -7.14 11.49
C ASN A 155 13.71 -8.65 11.33
N ASP A 156 14.01 -9.36 12.42
CA ASP A 156 14.21 -10.80 12.46
C ASP A 156 12.96 -11.58 12.91
N PHE A 157 11.87 -10.87 13.25
CA PHE A 157 10.62 -11.46 13.76
C PHE A 157 10.82 -12.29 15.04
N SER A 158 11.86 -11.99 15.82
CA SER A 158 12.16 -12.74 17.06
C SER A 158 11.21 -12.39 18.20
N ALA A 159 10.70 -11.16 18.24
CA ALA A 159 9.83 -10.67 19.30
C ALA A 159 8.32 -10.84 19.00
N SER A 160 7.98 -10.87 17.71
CA SER A 160 6.61 -11.02 17.18
C SER A 160 6.71 -11.40 15.70
N ASP A 161 5.68 -12.05 15.18
CA ASP A 161 5.45 -12.25 13.74
C ASP A 161 5.15 -10.93 12.99
N HIS A 162 4.92 -9.83 13.70
CA HIS A 162 4.81 -8.48 13.17
C HIS A 162 6.02 -7.59 13.48
N LYS A 163 6.32 -6.67 12.58
CA LYS A 163 7.27 -5.58 12.79
C LYS A 163 6.58 -4.41 13.49
N LEU A 164 7.34 -3.70 14.32
CA LEU A 164 6.90 -2.43 14.87
C LEU A 164 7.19 -1.32 13.87
N LEU A 165 6.14 -0.57 13.49
CA LEU A 165 6.26 0.68 12.75
C LEU A 165 6.34 1.85 13.72
N ALA A 166 7.32 2.74 13.51
CA ALA A 166 7.52 3.92 14.35
C ALA A 166 7.68 5.17 13.50
N LEU A 167 7.11 6.29 13.99
CA LEU A 167 7.14 7.60 13.34
C LEU A 167 7.56 8.66 14.35
N ASP A 168 8.37 9.60 13.86
CA ASP A 168 8.70 10.86 14.51
C ASP A 168 7.97 11.97 13.74
N LEU A 169 7.05 12.65 14.42
CA LEU A 169 6.07 13.55 13.82
C LEU A 169 6.16 14.95 14.41
N ASP A 170 6.06 15.96 13.55
CA ASP A 170 5.92 17.37 13.93
C ASP A 170 4.52 17.89 13.59
N ILE A 171 3.99 18.70 14.49
CA ILE A 171 2.81 19.52 14.21
C ILE A 171 3.27 20.79 13.47
N PRO A 172 2.81 21.03 12.23
CA PRO A 172 3.17 22.24 11.50
C PRO A 172 2.68 23.48 12.27
N SER A 173 3.57 24.44 12.53
CA SER A 173 3.18 25.72 13.12
C SER A 173 2.29 26.48 12.14
N GLN A 174 1.23 27.16 12.62
CA GLN A 174 0.25 27.93 11.82
C GLN A 174 0.83 29.04 10.89
N LYS A 175 2.15 29.19 10.79
CA LYS A 175 2.85 30.04 9.82
C LYS A 175 3.71 29.22 8.85
N SER A 176 3.06 28.43 8.02
CA SER A 176 3.50 28.28 6.63
C SER A 176 2.26 27.93 5.83
N SER A 177 1.93 28.82 4.89
CA SER A 177 1.07 28.50 3.75
C SER A 177 1.31 27.06 3.31
N LEU A 178 0.22 26.29 3.19
CA LEU A 178 0.19 24.97 2.58
C LEU A 178 1.25 24.84 1.49
N ASP A 179 2.34 24.16 1.82
CA ASP A 179 3.25 23.69 0.80
C ASP A 179 2.51 22.51 0.16
N THR A 180 1.93 22.76 -1.02
CA THR A 180 1.15 21.80 -1.82
C THR A 180 1.98 20.61 -2.33
N THR A 181 3.17 20.44 -1.77
CA THR A 181 4.16 19.40 -2.02
C THR A 181 3.71 18.03 -1.48
N ASP A 182 2.95 17.95 -0.38
CA ASP A 182 2.71 16.66 0.29
C ASP A 182 1.55 15.83 -0.30
N ALA A 183 0.43 16.44 -0.68
CA ALA A 183 -0.62 15.73 -1.44
C ALA A 183 -0.14 15.36 -2.85
N ASN A 184 0.70 16.23 -3.45
CA ASN A 184 1.45 15.88 -4.65
C ASN A 184 2.46 14.77 -4.39
N SER A 185 3.01 14.61 -3.19
CA SER A 185 4.02 13.60 -2.88
C SER A 185 3.47 12.18 -2.91
N ASN A 186 2.24 11.95 -2.45
CA ASN A 186 1.59 10.63 -2.50
C ASN A 186 1.18 10.28 -3.94
N ALA A 187 0.58 11.22 -4.68
CA ALA A 187 0.30 11.04 -6.09
C ALA A 187 1.59 10.86 -6.93
N THR A 188 2.65 11.58 -6.59
CA THR A 188 3.97 11.48 -7.24
C THR A 188 4.68 10.19 -6.87
N ARG A 189 4.59 9.71 -5.63
CA ARG A 189 5.10 8.40 -5.19
C ARG A 189 4.33 7.27 -5.86
N ALA A 190 3.00 7.33 -5.92
CA ALA A 190 2.18 6.38 -6.66
C ALA A 190 2.52 6.37 -8.15
N LYS A 191 2.69 7.55 -8.76
CA LYS A 191 3.10 7.67 -10.16
C LYS A 191 4.50 7.11 -10.38
N SER A 192 5.48 7.47 -9.55
CA SER A 192 6.86 6.96 -9.61
C SER A 192 6.92 5.44 -9.43
N TYR A 193 6.14 4.91 -8.49
CA TYR A 193 5.97 3.47 -8.28
C TYR A 193 5.41 2.80 -9.54
N ILE A 194 4.30 3.30 -10.08
CA ILE A 194 3.68 2.78 -11.31
C ILE A 194 4.67 2.82 -12.49
N GLU A 195 5.39 3.92 -12.67
CA GLU A 195 6.39 4.08 -13.72
C GLU A 195 7.56 3.08 -13.57
N SER A 196 8.04 2.86 -12.34
CA SER A 196 9.08 1.86 -12.06
C SER A 196 8.63 0.43 -12.38
N ARG A 197 7.36 0.10 -12.11
CA ARG A 197 6.76 -1.20 -12.38
C ARG A 197 6.54 -1.42 -13.87
N ILE A 198 6.05 -0.40 -14.60
CA ILE A 198 5.95 -0.44 -16.06
C ILE A 198 7.32 -0.72 -16.68
N LYS A 199 8.36 -0.01 -16.24
CA LYS A 199 9.73 -0.22 -16.72
C LYS A 199 10.23 -1.65 -16.49
N THR A 200 9.89 -2.23 -15.34
CA THR A 200 10.24 -3.61 -14.99
C THR A 200 9.50 -4.63 -15.86
N ILE A 201 8.21 -4.39 -16.12
CA ILE A 201 7.39 -5.23 -17.01
C ILE A 201 7.92 -5.16 -18.45
N ASP A 202 8.25 -3.97 -18.94
CA ASP A 202 8.81 -3.78 -20.29
C ASP A 202 10.15 -4.49 -20.46
N ALA A 203 11.00 -4.45 -19.44
CA ALA A 203 12.26 -5.20 -19.43
C ALA A 203 12.02 -6.72 -19.50
N SER A 204 11.04 -7.22 -18.73
CA SER A 204 10.66 -8.64 -18.76
C SER A 204 10.12 -9.09 -20.13
N ILE A 205 9.23 -8.30 -20.73
CA ILE A 205 8.69 -8.55 -22.08
C ILE A 205 9.81 -8.56 -23.13
N ARG A 206 10.74 -7.59 -23.06
CA ARG A 206 11.88 -7.51 -23.98
C ARG A 206 12.78 -8.74 -23.86
N ASN A 207 13.09 -9.18 -22.65
CA ASN A 207 13.88 -10.38 -22.41
C ASN A 207 13.19 -11.66 -22.92
N ARG A 208 11.87 -11.75 -22.79
CA ARG A 208 11.07 -12.86 -23.35
C ARG A 208 11.19 -12.92 -24.87
N LYS A 209 11.00 -11.79 -25.56
CA LYS A 209 11.16 -11.68 -27.02
C LYS A 209 12.56 -12.08 -27.49
N ILE A 210 13.60 -11.68 -26.76
CA ILE A 210 14.99 -12.08 -27.08
C ILE A 210 15.16 -13.60 -26.96
N LYS A 211 14.61 -14.21 -25.90
CA LYS A 211 14.68 -15.66 -25.67
C LYS A 211 13.95 -16.43 -26.77
N GLU A 212 12.76 -15.98 -27.17
CA GLU A 212 11.99 -16.57 -28.28
C GLU A 212 12.74 -16.49 -29.60
N LYS A 213 13.34 -15.32 -29.93
CA LYS A 213 14.15 -15.16 -31.14
C LYS A 213 15.36 -16.10 -31.17
N LYS A 214 16.04 -16.29 -30.03
CA LYS A 214 17.15 -17.27 -29.92
C LYS A 214 16.68 -18.70 -30.16
N ASN A 215 15.53 -19.09 -29.61
CA ASN A 215 14.96 -20.42 -29.81
C ASN A 215 14.56 -20.67 -31.27
N LEU A 216 13.94 -19.69 -31.94
CA LEU A 216 13.62 -19.75 -33.37
C LEU A 216 14.86 -19.92 -34.25
N ASN A 217 15.93 -19.18 -33.96
CA ASN A 217 17.20 -19.32 -34.68
C ASN A 217 17.80 -20.72 -34.51
N TYR A 218 17.74 -21.29 -33.29
CA TYR A 218 18.22 -22.64 -33.01
C TYR A 218 17.42 -23.72 -33.76
N LEU A 219 16.09 -23.58 -33.78
CA LEU A 219 15.20 -24.46 -34.55
C LEU A 219 15.49 -24.42 -36.05
N ASN A 220 15.65 -23.21 -36.62
CA ASN A 220 15.99 -23.03 -38.03
C ASN A 220 17.36 -23.63 -38.39
N TYR A 221 18.37 -23.42 -37.54
CA TYR A 221 19.70 -24.00 -37.73
C TYR A 221 19.65 -25.54 -37.77
N ASN A 222 18.91 -26.15 -36.84
CA ASN A 222 18.74 -27.60 -36.80
C ASN A 222 17.96 -28.15 -38.00
N GLN A 223 16.96 -27.42 -38.52
CA GLN A 223 16.28 -27.80 -39.75
C GLN A 223 17.20 -27.74 -40.97
N ILE A 224 18.07 -26.73 -41.06
CA ILE A 224 19.08 -26.62 -42.13
C ILE A 224 20.07 -27.79 -42.08
N ILE A 225 20.57 -28.15 -40.89
CA ILE A 225 21.45 -29.32 -40.72
C ILE A 225 20.75 -30.61 -41.14
N LYS A 226 19.50 -30.83 -40.72
CA LYS A 226 18.74 -32.02 -41.10
C LYS A 226 18.57 -32.12 -42.62
N ARG A 227 18.23 -31.01 -43.30
CA ARG A 227 18.08 -30.97 -44.76
C ARG A 227 19.38 -31.30 -45.50
N LYS A 228 20.53 -30.80 -45.04
CA LYS A 228 21.85 -31.10 -45.62
C LYS A 228 22.24 -32.58 -45.46
N LYS A 229 21.85 -33.24 -44.36
CA LYS A 229 22.12 -34.68 -44.17
C LYS A 229 21.29 -35.56 -45.08
N THR A 230 20.07 -35.16 -45.43
CA THR A 230 19.18 -35.91 -46.34
C THR A 230 19.48 -35.72 -47.82
N SER A 231 20.25 -34.70 -48.23
CA SER A 231 20.60 -34.43 -49.62
C SER A 231 21.94 -35.03 -50.07
N THR A 232 22.53 -35.93 -49.28
CA THR A 232 23.85 -36.56 -49.54
C THR A 232 23.72 -38.08 -49.74
N ILE A 233 22.68 -38.50 -50.46
CA ILE A 233 22.45 -39.86 -50.97
C ILE A 233 22.12 -39.70 -52.46
#